data_AF-C4P8K6-F1
#
_entry.id   AF-C4P8K6-F1
#
_cell.length_a   1.000
_cell.length_b   1.000
_cell.length_c   1.000
_cell.angle_alpha   90.00
_cell.angle_beta   90.00
_cell.angle_gamma   90.00
#
_symmetry.space_group_name_H-M   'P 1'
#
loop_
_entity.id
_entity.type
_entity.pdbx_description
1 polymer ?
#
loop_
_entity_poly.entity_id
_entity_poly.type
_entity_poly.pdbx_seq_one_letter_code
_entity_poly.pdbx_strand_id
1 'polypeptide(L)'
;GTELLTRLKKALMEKKPVALPMFTSCSPGWIRFAEHFYPEFLPNISTCKSPQQMFGAVAKTYYAEKTGVKPEDIVVVSVMPCTAKKYEAQRPEMSASGFTDVDIVLTTRELGRMISEAGIEFQGLEDGKMDSILGDSSGAADIFANTGGVMEAA
;
A
#
# COMPACT_ATOMS: atom_id res chain seq x y z
N GLY A 1 9.09 10.90 0.90
CA GLY A 1 9.80 12.19 0.79
C GLY A 1 9.20 13.24 -0.14
N THR A 2 9.10 12.97 -1.45
CA THR A 2 8.95 14.04 -2.47
C THR A 2 7.75 14.96 -2.29
N GLU A 3 6.57 14.43 -1.97
CA GLU A 3 5.37 15.26 -1.77
C GLU A 3 5.53 16.24 -0.60
N LEU A 4 6.02 15.76 0.54
CA LEU A 4 6.27 16.59 1.73
C LEU A 4 7.27 17.70 1.41
N LEU A 5 8.41 17.36 0.82
CA LEU A 5 9.44 18.34 0.42
C LEU A 5 8.88 19.38 -0.55
N THR A 6 8.03 18.95 -1.48
CA THR A 6 7.39 19.86 -2.44
C THR A 6 6.41 20.81 -1.76
N ARG A 7 5.58 20.32 -0.82
CA ARG A 7 4.65 21.16 -0.05
C ARG A 7 5.40 22.16 0.83
N LEU A 8 6.47 21.73 1.49
CA LEU A 8 7.33 22.59 2.32
C LEU A 8 8.04 23.66 1.49
N LYS A 9 8.61 23.31 0.33
CA LYS A 9 9.24 24.28 -0.59
C LYS A 9 8.25 25.37 -1.01
N LYS A 10 7.06 24.98 -1.43
CA LYS A 10 6.00 25.93 -1.84
C LYS A 10 5.56 26.86 -0.71
N ALA A 11 5.42 26.32 0.51
CA ALA A 11 5.01 27.11 1.68
C ALA A 11 6.13 28.04 2.17
N LEU A 12 7.36 27.54 2.31
CA LEU A 12 8.46 28.25 3.00
C LEU A 12 9.30 29.11 2.05
N MET A 13 9.55 28.64 0.81
CA MET A 13 10.38 29.38 -0.15
C MET A 13 9.55 30.23 -1.10
N GLU A 14 8.44 29.68 -1.61
CA GLU A 14 7.61 30.37 -2.61
C GLU A 14 6.46 31.18 -2.00
N LYS A 15 6.23 31.07 -0.67
CA LYS A 15 5.15 31.73 0.07
C LYS A 15 3.76 31.52 -0.55
N LYS A 16 3.54 30.36 -1.19
CA LYS A 16 2.26 29.99 -1.79
C LYS A 16 1.37 29.29 -0.76
N PRO A 17 0.04 29.48 -0.83
CA PRO A 17 -0.87 28.73 0.01
C PRO A 17 -0.81 27.25 -0.35
N VAL A 18 -0.55 26.40 0.65
CA VAL A 18 -0.52 24.93 0.54
C VAL A 18 -1.15 24.35 1.79
N ALA A 19 -1.92 23.27 1.63
CA ALA A 19 -2.51 22.56 2.75
C ALA A 19 -1.43 21.88 3.61
N LEU A 20 -1.22 22.45 4.80
CA LEU A 20 -0.36 21.95 5.87
C LEU A 20 -1.12 22.06 7.21
N PRO A 21 -0.87 21.18 8.21
CA PRO A 21 0.09 20.06 8.20
C PRO A 21 -0.30 18.96 7.21
N MET A 22 0.67 18.15 6.76
CA MET A 22 0.41 17.02 5.86
C MET A 22 0.14 15.75 6.66
N PHE A 23 -0.96 15.06 6.35
CA PHE A 23 -1.33 13.79 6.97
C PHE A 23 -0.97 12.60 6.06
N THR A 24 -0.61 11.47 6.67
CA THR A 24 -0.38 10.22 5.93
C THR A 24 -1.70 9.65 5.41
N SER A 25 -1.62 8.85 4.35
CA SER A 25 -2.79 8.29 3.64
C SER A 25 -2.83 6.76 3.61
N CYS A 26 -1.81 6.09 4.15
CA CYS A 26 -1.63 4.65 3.99
C CYS A 26 -2.58 3.76 4.81
N SER A 27 -3.19 4.33 5.87
CA SER A 27 -4.14 3.64 6.73
C SER A 27 -5.57 3.87 6.24
N PRO A 28 -6.26 2.85 5.69
CA PRO A 28 -7.61 3.03 5.17
C PRO A 28 -8.65 3.30 6.27
N GLY A 29 -8.39 2.89 7.51
CA GLY A 29 -9.21 3.26 8.66
C GLY A 29 -9.15 4.77 8.93
N TRP A 30 -7.95 5.36 8.86
CA TRP A 30 -7.77 6.81 8.96
C TRP A 30 -8.43 7.56 7.81
N ILE A 31 -8.24 7.10 6.56
CA ILE A 31 -8.87 7.74 5.40
C ILE A 31 -10.39 7.77 5.54
N ARG A 32 -11.02 6.63 5.86
CA ARG A 32 -12.48 6.56 6.02
C ARG A 32 -12.97 7.45 7.16
N PHE A 33 -12.22 7.53 8.25
CA PHE A 33 -12.52 8.42 9.38
C PHE A 33 -12.44 9.90 8.96
N ALA A 34 -11.38 10.31 8.27
CA ALA A 34 -11.23 11.67 7.78
C ALA A 34 -12.33 12.04 6.77
N GLU A 35 -12.66 11.15 5.83
CA GLU A 35 -13.74 11.36 4.85
C GLU A 35 -15.12 11.58 5.51
N HIS A 36 -15.40 10.92 6.64
CA HIS A 36 -16.69 11.03 7.34
C HIS A 36 -16.74 12.20 8.34
N PHE A 37 -15.69 12.37 9.12
CA PHE A 37 -15.72 13.24 10.30
C PHE A 37 -14.97 14.55 10.11
N TYR A 38 -14.03 14.60 9.16
CA TYR A 38 -13.17 15.77 8.94
C TYR A 38 -12.89 16.03 7.45
N PRO A 39 -13.93 16.17 6.61
CA PRO A 39 -13.76 16.38 5.17
C PRO A 39 -12.96 17.66 4.83
N GLU A 40 -12.93 18.65 5.73
CA GLU A 40 -12.14 19.87 5.59
C GLU A 40 -10.62 19.61 5.56
N PHE A 41 -10.15 18.49 6.12
CA PHE A 41 -8.73 18.11 6.11
C PHE A 41 -8.34 17.19 4.95
N LEU A 42 -9.25 16.84 4.03
CA LEU A 42 -8.89 16.06 2.85
C LEU A 42 -7.75 16.69 2.01
N PRO A 43 -7.68 18.03 1.81
CA PRO A 43 -6.55 18.65 1.12
C PRO A 43 -5.20 18.45 1.82
N ASN A 44 -5.22 18.21 3.14
CA ASN A 44 -4.03 18.00 3.96
C ASN A 44 -3.52 16.55 3.87
N ILE A 45 -4.34 15.60 3.41
CA ILE A 45 -3.94 14.20 3.27
C ILE A 45 -2.99 14.05 2.07
N SER A 46 -1.99 13.17 2.22
CA SER A 46 -1.08 12.79 1.15
C SER A 46 -1.83 12.19 -0.02
N THR A 47 -1.40 12.54 -1.23
CA THR A 47 -1.95 11.99 -2.46
C THR A 47 -1.40 10.60 -2.79
N CYS A 48 -0.42 10.12 -2.01
CA CYS A 48 0.11 8.77 -2.16
C CYS A 48 -0.97 7.72 -1.90
N LYS A 49 -1.06 6.73 -2.79
CA LYS A 49 -1.70 5.44 -2.51
C LYS A 49 -0.97 4.74 -1.34
N SER A 50 -1.62 3.79 -0.68
CA SER A 50 -0.92 2.94 0.28
C SER A 50 0.00 1.93 -0.41
N PRO A 51 0.97 1.33 0.31
CA PRO A 51 1.91 0.37 -0.29
C PRO A 51 1.24 -0.78 -1.04
N GLN A 52 0.12 -1.34 -0.51
CA GLN A 52 -0.58 -2.42 -1.20
C GLN A 52 -1.12 -1.97 -2.57
N GLN A 53 -1.63 -0.73 -2.64
CA GLN A 53 -2.27 -0.21 -3.85
C GLN A 53 -1.22 0.27 -4.85
N MET A 54 -0.11 0.83 -4.38
CA MET A 54 1.06 1.10 -5.22
C MET A 54 1.61 -0.19 -5.81
N PHE A 55 1.80 -1.23 -4.99
CA PHE A 55 2.30 -2.52 -5.44
C PHE A 55 1.35 -3.15 -6.47
N GLY A 56 0.05 -3.19 -6.20
CA GLY A 56 -0.94 -3.73 -7.13
C GLY A 56 -0.89 -3.07 -8.51
N ALA A 57 -0.83 -1.73 -8.53
CA ALA A 57 -0.69 -0.99 -9.78
C ALA A 57 0.62 -1.31 -10.52
N VAL A 58 1.75 -1.42 -9.80
CA VAL A 58 3.06 -1.78 -10.37
C VAL A 58 3.09 -3.23 -10.88
N ALA A 59 2.46 -4.15 -10.17
CA ALA A 59 2.37 -5.57 -10.55
C ALA A 59 1.63 -5.74 -11.88
N LYS A 60 0.52 -5.02 -12.08
CA LYS A 60 -0.28 -5.09 -13.32
C LYS A 60 0.21 -4.17 -14.44
N THR A 61 1.26 -3.38 -14.21
CA THR A 61 1.85 -2.52 -15.26
C THR A 61 3.29 -2.94 -15.54
N TYR A 62 4.22 -2.55 -14.68
CA TYR A 62 5.64 -2.79 -14.84
C TYR A 62 6.00 -4.28 -14.85
N TYR A 63 5.47 -5.07 -13.92
CA TYR A 63 5.78 -6.51 -13.86
C TYR A 63 5.15 -7.26 -15.04
N ALA A 64 3.92 -6.93 -15.41
CA ALA A 64 3.27 -7.44 -16.62
C ALA A 64 4.13 -7.19 -17.88
N GLU A 65 4.60 -5.96 -18.07
CA GLU A 65 5.50 -5.60 -19.19
C GLU A 65 6.81 -6.40 -19.15
N LYS A 66 7.45 -6.51 -17.97
CA LYS A 66 8.73 -7.19 -17.82
C LYS A 66 8.66 -8.70 -18.03
N THR A 67 7.54 -9.32 -17.68
CA THR A 67 7.36 -10.79 -17.76
C THR A 67 6.63 -11.23 -19.03
N GLY A 68 6.06 -10.29 -19.79
CA GLY A 68 5.24 -10.58 -20.97
C GLY A 68 3.89 -11.22 -20.65
N VAL A 69 3.50 -11.23 -19.37
CA VAL A 69 2.18 -11.70 -18.93
C VAL A 69 1.18 -10.55 -19.09
N LYS A 70 0.00 -10.85 -19.63
CA LYS A 70 -1.02 -9.81 -19.78
C LYS A 70 -1.57 -9.40 -18.40
N PRO A 71 -1.85 -8.12 -18.16
CA PRO A 71 -2.42 -7.65 -16.89
C PRO A 71 -3.74 -8.35 -16.50
N GLU A 72 -4.56 -8.73 -17.49
CA GLU A 72 -5.83 -9.46 -17.30
C GLU A 72 -5.64 -10.88 -16.74
N ASP A 73 -4.46 -11.46 -16.93
CA ASP A 73 -4.10 -12.80 -16.45
C ASP A 73 -3.37 -12.75 -15.09
N ILE A 74 -3.18 -11.57 -14.50
CA ILE A 74 -2.50 -11.38 -13.21
C ILE A 74 -3.52 -11.21 -12.09
N VAL A 75 -3.44 -12.11 -11.09
CA VAL A 75 -4.17 -11.99 -9.83
C VAL A 75 -3.23 -11.52 -8.72
N VAL A 76 -3.48 -10.34 -8.18
CA VAL A 76 -2.75 -9.75 -7.06
C VAL A 76 -3.45 -10.10 -5.76
N VAL A 77 -2.81 -10.97 -4.96
CA VAL A 77 -3.26 -11.33 -3.62
C VAL A 77 -2.39 -10.64 -2.58
N SER A 78 -3.01 -9.85 -1.72
CA SER A 78 -2.34 -9.13 -0.66
C SER A 78 -2.60 -9.77 0.71
N VAL A 79 -1.55 -9.98 1.50
CA VAL A 79 -1.66 -10.48 2.88
C VAL A 79 -1.42 -9.33 3.84
N MET A 80 -2.41 -9.01 4.67
CA MET A 80 -2.43 -7.80 5.48
C MET A 80 -2.79 -8.09 6.94
N PRO A 81 -2.17 -7.41 7.92
CA PRO A 81 -2.60 -7.50 9.32
C PRO A 81 -3.87 -6.68 9.62
N CYS A 82 -4.59 -6.20 8.59
CA CYS A 82 -5.66 -5.21 8.72
C CYS A 82 -6.88 -5.60 7.88
N THR A 83 -8.07 -5.59 8.49
CA THR A 83 -9.34 -5.86 7.79
C THR A 83 -9.77 -4.69 6.90
N ALA A 84 -9.44 -3.45 7.27
CA ALA A 84 -9.77 -2.27 6.46
C ALA A 84 -9.03 -2.22 5.12
N LYS A 85 -7.95 -3.01 4.96
CA LYS A 85 -7.26 -3.17 3.67
C LYS A 85 -8.13 -3.86 2.62
N LYS A 86 -9.07 -4.72 3.03
CA LYS A 86 -10.08 -5.31 2.14
C LYS A 86 -11.00 -4.23 1.56
N TYR A 87 -11.45 -3.30 2.40
CA TYR A 87 -12.25 -2.16 1.96
C TYR A 87 -11.47 -1.25 1.01
N GLU A 88 -10.20 -0.96 1.31
CA GLU A 88 -9.36 -0.13 0.44
C GLU A 88 -9.24 -0.72 -0.97
N ALA A 89 -9.01 -2.03 -1.10
CA ALA A 89 -8.89 -2.71 -2.39
C ALA A 89 -10.18 -2.70 -3.22
N GLN A 90 -11.34 -2.52 -2.58
CA GLN A 90 -12.64 -2.46 -3.24
C GLN A 90 -13.08 -1.03 -3.60
N ARG A 91 -12.24 -0.02 -3.31
CA ARG A 91 -12.56 1.37 -3.67
C ARG A 91 -12.57 1.51 -5.21
N PRO A 92 -13.61 2.09 -5.83
CA PRO A 92 -13.74 2.16 -7.29
C PRO A 92 -12.56 2.82 -8.02
N GLU A 93 -11.87 3.75 -7.35
CA GLU A 93 -10.70 4.44 -7.88
C GLU A 93 -9.40 3.63 -7.82
N MET A 94 -9.38 2.45 -7.20
CA MET A 94 -8.21 1.56 -7.11
C MET A 94 -8.06 0.70 -8.36
N SER A 95 -7.96 1.38 -9.50
CA SER A 95 -7.83 0.77 -10.81
C SER A 95 -6.86 1.51 -11.73
N ALA A 96 -5.76 2.04 -11.18
CA ALA A 96 -4.83 2.87 -11.97
C ALA A 96 -4.10 2.07 -13.05
N SER A 97 -4.00 0.75 -12.90
CA SER A 97 -3.49 -0.16 -13.92
C SER A 97 -4.44 -0.40 -15.10
N GLY A 98 -5.68 0.12 -15.06
CA GLY A 98 -6.76 -0.22 -15.99
C GLY A 98 -7.56 -1.47 -15.59
N PHE A 99 -7.11 -2.15 -14.53
CA PHE A 99 -7.77 -3.27 -13.87
C PHE A 99 -7.85 -2.99 -12.38
N THR A 100 -8.59 -3.79 -11.60
CA THR A 100 -8.52 -3.73 -10.13
C THR A 100 -7.07 -3.92 -9.70
N ASP A 101 -6.49 -2.94 -8.99
CA ASP A 101 -5.06 -2.96 -8.67
C ASP A 101 -4.71 -4.12 -7.70
N VAL A 102 -5.58 -4.42 -6.73
CA VAL A 102 -5.44 -5.55 -5.79
C VAL A 102 -6.74 -6.38 -5.82
N ASP A 103 -6.67 -7.62 -6.27
CA ASP A 103 -7.86 -8.47 -6.48
C ASP A 103 -8.38 -9.08 -5.17
N ILE A 104 -7.46 -9.57 -4.32
CA ILE A 104 -7.80 -10.30 -3.10
C ILE A 104 -6.97 -9.78 -1.95
N VAL A 105 -7.61 -9.59 -0.79
CA VAL A 105 -6.92 -9.26 0.46
C VAL A 105 -7.23 -10.31 1.52
N LEU A 106 -6.20 -11.02 1.94
CA LEU A 106 -6.22 -11.97 3.05
C LEU A 106 -5.71 -11.28 4.32
N THR A 107 -6.31 -11.61 5.46
CA THR A 107 -5.73 -11.30 6.75
C THR A 107 -4.65 -12.30 7.11
N THR A 108 -3.72 -11.93 8.00
CA THR A 108 -2.73 -12.87 8.56
C THR A 108 -3.39 -14.12 9.15
N ARG A 109 -4.57 -13.99 9.76
CA ARG A 109 -5.34 -15.12 10.30
C ARG A 109 -5.89 -16.04 9.21
N GLU A 110 -6.35 -15.48 8.09
CA GLU A 110 -6.84 -16.27 6.95
C GLU A 110 -5.70 -17.05 6.31
N LEU A 111 -4.55 -16.41 6.08
CA LEU A 111 -3.36 -17.12 5.58
C LEU A 111 -2.91 -18.23 6.55
N GLY A 112 -2.86 -17.96 7.86
CA GLY A 112 -2.49 -18.97 8.86
C GLY A 112 -3.41 -20.19 8.86
N ARG A 113 -4.72 -20.00 8.62
CA ARG A 113 -5.67 -21.11 8.44
C ARG A 113 -5.39 -21.89 7.17
N MET A 114 -5.18 -21.22 6.04
CA MET A 114 -4.85 -21.88 4.77
C MET A 114 -3.59 -22.74 4.86
N ILE A 115 -2.54 -22.24 5.53
CA ILE A 115 -1.30 -22.99 5.78
C ILE A 115 -1.60 -24.27 6.60
N SER A 116 -2.41 -24.13 7.65
CA SER A 116 -2.80 -25.24 8.53
C SER A 116 -3.66 -26.28 7.80
N GLU A 117 -4.63 -25.83 7.01
CA GLU A 117 -5.53 -26.68 6.22
C GLU A 117 -4.81 -27.39 5.07
N ALA A 118 -3.74 -26.80 4.54
CA ALA A 118 -2.87 -27.43 3.56
C ALA A 118 -1.92 -28.49 4.16
N GLY A 119 -1.90 -28.65 5.49
CA GLY A 119 -1.02 -29.59 6.18
C GLY A 119 0.45 -29.18 6.19
N ILE A 120 0.75 -27.89 6.07
CA ILE A 120 2.12 -27.37 6.03
C ILE A 120 2.65 -27.14 7.44
N GLU A 121 3.77 -27.77 7.79
CA GLU A 121 4.50 -27.51 9.04
C GLU A 121 5.34 -26.22 8.91
N PHE A 122 4.69 -25.07 9.14
CA PHE A 122 5.31 -23.76 8.90
C PHE A 122 6.59 -23.52 9.74
N GLN A 123 6.66 -24.03 10.97
CA GLN A 123 7.82 -23.83 11.85
C GLN A 123 9.06 -24.63 11.41
N GLY A 124 8.89 -25.64 10.57
CA GLY A 124 9.98 -26.46 10.03
C GLY A 124 10.48 -26.00 8.66
N LEU A 125 9.90 -24.95 8.08
CA LEU A 125 10.31 -24.46 6.76
C LEU A 125 11.65 -23.71 6.85
N GLU A 126 12.50 -23.95 5.86
CA GLU A 126 13.69 -23.13 5.64
C GLU A 126 13.29 -21.76 5.07
N ASP A 127 14.15 -20.76 5.30
CA ASP A 127 13.95 -19.42 4.76
C ASP A 127 13.94 -19.44 3.22
N GLY A 128 12.82 -19.00 2.65
CA GLY A 128 12.67 -18.80 1.21
C GLY A 128 13.37 -17.54 0.71
N LYS A 129 13.48 -17.42 -0.61
CA LYS A 129 13.93 -16.19 -1.28
C LYS A 129 12.74 -15.48 -1.88
N MET A 130 12.68 -14.16 -1.73
CA MET A 130 11.70 -13.33 -2.42
C MET A 130 11.95 -13.36 -3.94
N ASP A 131 10.89 -13.18 -4.72
CA ASP A 131 10.96 -13.18 -6.17
C ASP A 131 11.84 -12.04 -6.72
N SER A 132 12.47 -12.28 -7.86
CA SER A 132 13.15 -11.23 -8.59
C SER A 132 12.15 -10.25 -9.23
N ILE A 133 12.59 -9.03 -9.56
CA ILE A 133 11.81 -7.90 -10.13
C ILE A 133 11.08 -7.04 -9.08
N LEU A 134 10.29 -7.63 -8.17
CA LEU A 134 9.48 -6.87 -7.19
C LEU A 134 9.66 -7.31 -5.73
N GLY A 135 10.52 -8.28 -5.43
CA GLY A 135 10.67 -8.85 -4.09
C GLY A 135 11.69 -8.17 -3.19
N ASP A 136 12.47 -7.21 -3.69
CA ASP A 136 13.47 -6.49 -2.89
C ASP A 136 12.79 -5.53 -1.90
N SER A 137 13.20 -5.59 -0.63
CA SER A 137 12.77 -4.66 0.44
C SER A 137 13.97 -3.88 0.99
N SER A 138 13.71 -2.71 1.57
CA SER A 138 14.70 -1.95 2.32
C SER A 138 14.31 -1.90 3.80
N GLY A 139 15.27 -1.65 4.70
CA GLY A 139 14.95 -1.56 6.14
C GLY A 139 13.89 -0.51 6.48
N ALA A 140 13.75 0.54 5.65
CA ALA A 140 12.68 1.54 5.79
C ALA A 140 11.29 1.00 5.41
N ALA A 141 11.22 0.06 4.47
CA ALA A 141 9.98 -0.62 4.12
C ALA A 141 9.54 -1.63 5.20
N ASP A 142 10.49 -2.29 5.86
CA ASP A 142 10.20 -3.30 6.88
C ASP A 142 9.58 -2.68 8.16
N ILE A 143 9.98 -1.46 8.51
CA ILE A 143 9.44 -0.77 9.70
C ILE A 143 8.06 -0.15 9.47
N PHE A 144 7.54 -0.16 8.23
CA PHE A 144 6.29 0.52 7.87
C PHE A 144 5.07 0.05 8.69
N ALA A 145 5.08 -1.21 9.13
CA ALA A 145 4.03 -1.80 9.94
C ALA A 145 4.02 -1.32 11.42
N ASN A 146 5.11 -0.69 11.88
CA ASN A 146 5.21 -0.16 13.23
C ASN A 146 4.64 1.26 13.30
N THR A 147 4.06 1.62 14.45
CA THR A 147 3.67 3.01 14.70
C THR A 147 4.89 3.93 14.58
N GLY A 148 4.76 5.02 13.83
CA GLY A 148 5.87 5.92 13.50
C GLY A 148 6.74 5.50 12.32
N GLY A 149 6.75 4.23 11.91
CA GLY A 149 7.65 3.73 10.86
C GLY A 149 7.42 4.37 9.49
N VAL A 150 6.16 4.69 9.15
CA VAL A 150 5.82 5.44 7.93
C VAL A 150 6.46 6.83 7.93
N MET A 151 6.47 7.50 9.08
CA MET A 151 7.03 8.85 9.20
C MET A 151 8.56 8.81 9.19
N GLU A 152 9.16 7.82 9.84
CA GLU A 152 10.61 7.62 9.84
C GLU A 152 11.16 7.32 8.44
N ALA A 153 10.40 6.57 7.63
CA ALA A 153 10.78 6.23 6.27
C ALA A 153 10.56 7.35 5.23
N ALA A 154 9.78 8.40 5.55
CA ALA A 154 9.23 9.35 4.56
C ALA A 154 10.10 10.59 4.31
#